data_AF-A0A183SSS2-F1
#
_entry.id   AF-A0A183SSS2-F1
#
_cell.length_a   1.000
_cell.length_b   1.000
_cell.length_c   1.000
_cell.angle_alpha   90.00
_cell.angle_beta   90.00
_cell.angle_gamma   90.00
#
_symmetry.space_group_name_H-M   'P 1'
#
loop_
_entity.id
_entity.type
_entity.pdbx_description
1 polymer ?
#
loop_
_entity_poly.entity_id
_entity_poly.type
_entity_poly.pdbx_seq_one_letter_code
_entity_poly.pdbx_strand_id
1 'polypeptide(L)'
;SLFIQEGTPFREWSENGQLWIQRVSSTPATRLDVVNLQEELDRRLQQRQARETGICPVRRELYSQVFDELIRQVTINCAERGLLLLRVRDEIRMTIAAYQTLYESSVAFGMRKALQAEQGKADLDKRILELEQEKRDLERQVNELKAKCEQIEKRAAEQRQVEEKKHQDEIQFLKRNNQQLKVCSKHAHLRTFFPSFSTVWDICCSD
;
A
#
# COMPACT_ATOMS: atom_id res chain seq x y z
N SER A 1 -45.06 10.04 -47.34
CA SER A 1 -45.14 11.36 -46.66
C SER A 1 -45.12 11.31 -45.14
N LEU A 2 -45.44 10.18 -44.46
CA LEU A 2 -45.29 10.04 -42.99
C LEU A 2 -43.85 9.70 -42.52
N PHE A 3 -43.08 8.92 -43.30
CA PHE A 3 -41.73 8.49 -42.91
C PHE A 3 -40.69 9.62 -42.77
N ILE A 4 -40.82 10.69 -43.55
CA ILE A 4 -39.95 11.89 -43.43
C ILE A 4 -40.23 12.62 -42.10
N GLN A 5 -41.44 12.45 -41.56
CA GLN A 5 -41.91 13.14 -40.36
C GLN A 5 -41.40 12.48 -39.07
N GLU A 6 -41.03 11.19 -39.09
CA GLU A 6 -40.53 10.46 -37.91
C GLU A 6 -38.98 10.44 -37.81
N GLY A 7 -38.26 10.62 -38.92
CA GLY A 7 -36.81 10.38 -38.99
C GLY A 7 -35.90 11.55 -38.59
N THR A 8 -36.41 12.77 -38.57
CA THR A 8 -35.64 14.00 -38.27
C THR A 8 -36.41 14.86 -37.26
N PRO A 9 -35.82 15.24 -36.12
CA PRO A 9 -36.53 15.98 -35.08
C PRO A 9 -36.99 17.35 -35.61
N PHE A 10 -38.27 17.67 -35.42
CA PHE A 10 -38.78 19.01 -35.68
C PHE A 10 -38.05 20.00 -34.77
N ARG A 11 -37.52 21.07 -35.37
CA ARG A 11 -37.04 22.19 -34.58
C ARG A 11 -38.24 23.06 -34.25
N GLU A 12 -38.64 23.04 -32.98
CA GLU A 12 -39.61 23.96 -32.42
C GLU A 12 -38.89 25.05 -31.63
N TRP A 13 -39.30 26.31 -31.83
CA TRP A 13 -38.87 27.40 -30.96
C TRP A 13 -40.02 28.39 -30.78
N SER A 14 -40.05 29.04 -29.61
CA SER A 14 -41.01 30.10 -29.33
C SER A 14 -40.33 31.44 -29.48
N GLU A 15 -40.91 32.32 -30.29
CA GLU A 15 -40.43 33.69 -30.47
C GLU A 15 -41.63 34.63 -30.43
N ASN A 16 -41.58 35.64 -29.54
CA ASN A 16 -42.65 36.64 -29.33
C ASN A 16 -44.04 36.03 -29.05
N GLY A 17 -44.10 34.94 -28.27
CA GLY A 17 -45.36 34.27 -27.91
C GLY A 17 -45.99 33.43 -29.03
N GLN A 18 -45.30 33.26 -30.16
CA GLN A 18 -45.71 32.38 -31.25
C GLN A 18 -44.78 31.16 -31.34
N LEU A 19 -45.38 29.98 -31.51
CA LEU A 19 -44.66 28.71 -31.69
C LEU A 19 -44.34 28.51 -33.18
N TRP A 20 -43.06 28.42 -33.51
CA TRP A 20 -42.57 28.12 -34.85
C TRP A 20 -42.15 26.67 -34.95
N ILE A 21 -42.58 25.99 -36.00
CA ILE A 21 -42.24 24.59 -36.29
C ILE A 21 -41.57 24.52 -37.66
N GLN A 22 -40.30 24.12 -37.68
CA GLN A 22 -39.58 23.89 -38.93
C GLN A 22 -40.02 22.55 -39.56
N ARG A 23 -40.74 22.63 -40.68
CA ARG A 23 -41.11 21.44 -41.46
C ARG A 23 -39.97 20.98 -42.36
N VAL A 24 -39.88 19.68 -42.55
CA VAL A 24 -38.90 19.03 -43.41
C VAL A 24 -39.29 19.23 -44.87
N SER A 25 -38.34 19.66 -45.72
CA SER A 25 -38.61 19.78 -47.15
C SER A 25 -38.84 18.41 -47.79
N SER A 26 -39.86 18.30 -48.64
CA SER A 26 -40.14 17.11 -49.45
C SER A 26 -39.52 17.16 -50.85
N THR A 27 -38.79 18.23 -51.19
CA THR A 27 -38.17 18.38 -52.51
C THR A 27 -36.95 17.46 -52.64
N PRO A 28 -36.84 16.69 -53.73
CA PRO A 28 -35.63 15.93 -54.04
C PRO A 28 -34.42 16.85 -54.15
N ALA A 29 -33.26 16.40 -53.66
CA ALA A 29 -32.03 17.18 -53.72
C ALA A 29 -31.39 17.10 -55.11
N THR A 30 -30.86 18.22 -55.57
CA THR A 30 -30.04 18.32 -56.78
C THR A 30 -28.56 18.13 -56.44
N ARG A 31 -27.72 17.92 -57.46
CA ARG A 31 -26.25 17.88 -57.28
C ARG A 31 -25.72 19.19 -56.66
N LEU A 32 -26.31 20.33 -57.00
CA LEU A 32 -25.92 21.63 -56.45
C LEU A 32 -26.23 21.72 -54.96
N ASP A 33 -27.37 21.20 -54.51
CA ASP A 33 -27.74 21.19 -53.08
C ASP A 33 -26.74 20.39 -52.24
N VAL A 34 -26.23 19.28 -52.78
CA VAL A 34 -25.20 18.47 -52.10
C VAL A 34 -23.86 19.20 -52.00
N VAL A 35 -23.46 19.93 -53.04
CA VAL A 35 -22.23 20.76 -53.02
C VAL A 35 -22.38 21.88 -52.00
N ASN A 36 -23.51 22.58 -51.99
CA ASN A 36 -23.78 23.64 -51.01
C ASN A 36 -23.76 23.11 -49.57
N LEU A 37 -24.29 21.90 -49.34
CA LEU A 37 -24.27 21.24 -48.03
C LEU A 37 -22.83 20.95 -47.56
N GLN A 38 -21.96 20.50 -48.48
CA GLN A 38 -20.55 20.27 -48.19
C GLN A 38 -19.83 21.58 -47.85
N GLU A 39 -19.97 22.61 -48.69
CA GLU A 39 -19.34 23.92 -48.46
C GLU A 39 -19.79 24.55 -47.13
N GLU A 40 -21.07 24.42 -46.79
CA GLU A 40 -21.61 24.89 -45.51
C GLU A 40 -21.06 24.10 -44.31
N LEU A 41 -20.88 22.78 -44.44
CA LEU A 41 -20.23 21.97 -43.42
C LEU A 41 -18.78 22.43 -43.20
N ASP A 42 -18.01 22.57 -44.28
CA ASP A 42 -16.61 22.98 -44.23
C ASP A 42 -16.47 24.38 -43.60
N ARG A 43 -17.33 25.32 -44.00
CA ARG A 43 -17.42 26.65 -43.41
C ARG A 43 -17.71 26.58 -41.91
N ARG A 44 -18.68 25.76 -41.48
CA ARG A 44 -19.03 25.61 -40.05
C ARG A 44 -17.92 24.95 -39.23
N LEU A 45 -17.23 23.95 -39.80
CA LEU A 45 -16.09 23.29 -39.15
C LEU A 45 -14.97 24.30 -38.90
N GLN A 46 -14.64 25.14 -39.89
CA GLN A 46 -13.64 26.19 -39.75
C GLN A 46 -14.08 27.26 -38.74
N GLN A 47 -15.31 27.77 -38.86
CA GLN A 47 -15.81 28.82 -37.98
C GLN A 47 -15.87 28.41 -36.52
N ARG A 48 -16.23 27.16 -36.24
CA ARG A 48 -16.27 26.61 -34.88
C ARG A 48 -14.93 25.98 -34.46
N GLN A 49 -13.88 26.12 -35.27
CA GLN A 49 -12.53 25.60 -35.00
C GLN A 49 -12.54 24.12 -34.56
N ALA A 50 -13.28 23.30 -35.30
CA ALA A 50 -13.36 21.87 -35.03
C ALA A 50 -11.97 21.20 -35.23
N ARG A 51 -11.61 20.27 -34.34
CA ARG A 51 -10.33 19.56 -34.44
C ARG A 51 -10.34 18.57 -35.61
N GLU A 52 -9.27 18.54 -36.38
CA GLU A 52 -9.08 17.62 -37.50
C GLU A 52 -8.77 16.18 -37.03
N THR A 53 -8.15 16.02 -35.86
CA THR A 53 -7.77 14.72 -35.31
C THR A 53 -8.31 14.53 -33.89
N GLY A 54 -8.49 13.26 -33.50
CA GLY A 54 -9.01 12.90 -32.18
C GLY A 54 -10.51 13.16 -31.98
N ILE A 55 -10.94 13.01 -30.73
CA ILE A 55 -12.35 13.19 -30.33
C ILE A 55 -12.67 14.69 -30.29
N CYS A 56 -13.69 15.10 -31.05
CA CYS A 56 -14.16 16.49 -31.10
C CYS A 56 -15.70 16.56 -31.07
N PRO A 57 -16.29 17.18 -30.03
CA PRO A 57 -17.75 17.26 -29.90
C PRO A 57 -18.40 18.14 -30.97
N VAL A 58 -17.78 19.28 -31.31
CA VAL A 58 -18.24 20.19 -32.38
C VAL A 58 -18.30 19.46 -33.71
N ARG A 59 -17.24 18.72 -34.05
CA ARG A 59 -17.20 17.91 -35.27
C ARG A 59 -18.30 16.86 -35.25
N ARG A 60 -18.42 16.10 -34.16
CA ARG A 60 -19.46 15.07 -34.01
C ARG A 60 -20.87 15.63 -34.19
N GLU A 61 -21.15 16.80 -33.63
CA GLU A 61 -22.43 17.51 -33.77
C GLU A 61 -22.70 17.88 -35.23
N LEU A 62 -21.76 18.55 -35.91
CA LEU A 62 -21.92 19.00 -37.28
C LEU A 62 -22.08 17.83 -38.26
N TYR A 63 -21.28 16.77 -38.13
CA TYR A 63 -21.43 15.57 -38.94
C TYR A 63 -22.75 14.83 -38.65
N SER A 64 -23.25 14.84 -37.41
CA SER A 64 -24.56 14.26 -37.09
C SER A 64 -25.68 15.01 -37.80
N GLN A 65 -25.65 16.35 -37.80
CA GLN A 65 -26.63 17.17 -38.51
C GLN A 65 -26.60 16.92 -40.03
N VAL A 66 -25.41 16.86 -40.62
CA VAL A 66 -25.26 16.59 -42.06
C VAL A 66 -25.71 15.16 -42.40
N PHE A 67 -25.43 14.19 -41.53
CA PHE A 67 -25.88 12.82 -41.76
C PHE A 67 -27.40 12.68 -41.68
N ASP A 68 -28.06 13.41 -40.78
CA ASP A 68 -29.52 13.47 -40.71
C ASP A 68 -30.12 14.11 -41.98
N GLU A 69 -29.47 15.14 -42.54
CA GLU A 69 -29.86 15.74 -43.82
C GLU A 69 -29.63 14.77 -45.00
N LEU A 70 -28.54 13.99 -45.01
CA LEU A 70 -28.33 12.95 -46.02
C LEU A 70 -29.40 11.85 -45.93
N ILE A 71 -29.78 11.43 -44.73
CA ILE A 71 -30.87 10.48 -44.52
C ILE A 71 -32.17 11.05 -45.08
N ARG A 72 -32.48 12.34 -44.83
CA ARG A 72 -33.65 13.01 -45.43
C ARG A 72 -33.62 12.95 -46.96
N GLN A 73 -32.51 13.36 -47.59
CA GLN A 73 -32.37 13.37 -49.05
C GLN A 73 -32.51 11.97 -49.65
N VAL A 74 -31.89 10.96 -49.04
CA VAL A 74 -31.98 9.57 -49.49
C VAL A 74 -33.40 9.02 -49.30
N THR A 75 -34.07 9.36 -48.21
CA THR A 75 -35.45 8.92 -47.92
C THR A 75 -36.44 9.47 -48.96
N ILE A 76 -36.25 10.70 -49.43
CA ILE A 76 -37.06 11.29 -50.50
C ILE A 76 -36.89 10.53 -51.82
N ASN A 77 -35.67 10.08 -52.11
CA ASN A 77 -35.39 9.29 -53.32
C ASN A 77 -35.91 7.85 -53.20
N CYS A 78 -35.69 7.20 -52.06
CA CYS A 78 -36.11 5.83 -51.76
C CYS A 78 -36.20 5.64 -50.24
N ALA A 79 -37.43 5.45 -49.75
CA ALA A 79 -37.72 5.42 -48.31
C ALA A 79 -37.04 4.23 -47.62
N GLU A 80 -36.98 3.08 -48.29
CA GLU A 80 -36.37 1.85 -47.78
C GLU A 80 -34.87 2.03 -47.54
N ARG A 81 -34.18 2.76 -48.44
CA ARG A 81 -32.76 3.07 -48.27
C ARG A 81 -32.54 4.05 -47.11
N GLY A 82 -33.41 5.05 -46.99
CA GLY A 82 -33.39 5.98 -45.87
C GLY A 82 -33.56 5.26 -44.53
N LEU A 83 -34.50 4.33 -44.44
CA LEU A 83 -34.74 3.51 -43.25
C LEU A 83 -33.54 2.63 -42.88
N LEU A 84 -32.85 2.05 -43.87
CA LEU A 84 -31.63 1.29 -43.61
C LEU A 84 -30.51 2.19 -43.05
N LEU A 85 -30.30 3.38 -43.63
CA LEU A 85 -29.31 4.34 -43.11
C LEU A 85 -29.63 4.79 -41.69
N LEU A 86 -30.92 5.01 -41.38
CA LEU A 86 -31.38 5.33 -40.03
C LEU A 86 -30.99 4.24 -39.02
N ARG A 87 -31.22 2.97 -39.36
CA ARG A 87 -30.86 1.83 -38.48
C ARG A 87 -29.34 1.72 -38.28
N VAL A 88 -28.55 1.89 -39.34
CA VAL A 88 -27.08 1.88 -39.25
C VAL A 88 -26.59 3.02 -38.36
N ARG A 89 -27.18 4.22 -38.48
CA ARG A 89 -26.88 5.37 -37.61
C ARG A 89 -27.08 5.03 -36.14
N ASP A 90 -28.23 4.45 -35.83
CA ASP A 90 -28.65 4.19 -34.45
C ASP A 90 -27.79 3.08 -33.82
N GLU A 91 -27.44 2.04 -34.59
CA GLU A 91 -26.49 1.00 -34.18
C GLU A 91 -25.10 1.59 -33.84
N ILE A 92 -24.57 2.48 -34.69
CA ILE A 92 -23.29 3.15 -34.45
C ILE A 92 -23.38 4.04 -33.20
N ARG A 93 -24.49 4.75 -32.99
CA ARG A 93 -24.71 5.58 -31.79
C ARG A 93 -24.71 4.72 -30.52
N MET A 94 -25.42 3.59 -30.55
CA MET A 94 -25.44 2.62 -29.43
C MET A 94 -24.04 2.06 -29.17
N THR A 95 -23.31 1.66 -30.21
CA THR A 95 -21.95 1.14 -30.10
C THR A 95 -21.00 2.16 -29.47
N ILE A 96 -21.06 3.42 -29.89
CA ILE A 96 -20.23 4.49 -29.31
C ILE A 96 -20.58 4.73 -27.84
N ALA A 97 -21.88 4.72 -27.48
CA ALA A 97 -22.31 4.89 -26.09
C ALA A 97 -21.81 3.74 -25.18
N ALA A 98 -21.83 2.51 -25.69
CA ALA A 98 -21.27 1.36 -24.99
C ALA A 98 -19.76 1.52 -24.76
N TYR A 99 -19.00 1.95 -25.78
CA TYR A 99 -17.57 2.22 -25.63
C TYR A 99 -17.28 3.37 -24.65
N GLN A 100 -18.11 4.43 -24.63
CA GLN A 100 -17.97 5.51 -23.64
C GLN A 100 -18.14 4.99 -22.22
N THR A 101 -19.19 4.20 -21.97
CA THR A 101 -19.44 3.57 -20.66
C THR A 101 -18.29 2.67 -20.22
N LEU A 102 -17.75 1.87 -21.16
CA LEU A 102 -16.61 0.99 -20.89
C LEU A 102 -15.33 1.77 -20.58
N TYR A 103 -15.09 2.86 -21.30
CA TYR A 103 -13.95 3.73 -21.07
C TYR A 103 -14.03 4.42 -19.71
N GLU A 104 -15.19 5.00 -19.37
CA GLU A 104 -15.45 5.61 -18.06
C GLU A 104 -15.22 4.60 -16.91
N SER A 105 -15.74 3.37 -17.09
CA SER A 105 -15.55 2.28 -16.13
C SER A 105 -14.08 1.89 -15.98
N SER A 106 -13.34 1.81 -17.09
CA SER A 106 -11.90 1.49 -17.11
C SER A 106 -11.07 2.55 -16.39
N VAL A 107 -11.35 3.83 -16.64
CA VAL A 107 -10.67 4.95 -15.97
C VAL A 107 -10.97 4.94 -14.46
N ALA A 108 -12.23 4.75 -14.08
CA ALA A 108 -12.63 4.67 -12.67
C ALA A 108 -11.99 3.46 -11.95
N PHE A 109 -11.84 2.32 -12.63
CA PHE A 109 -11.10 1.18 -12.10
C PHE A 109 -9.63 1.52 -11.87
N GLY A 110 -8.96 2.12 -12.85
CA GLY A 110 -7.55 2.54 -12.74
C GLY A 110 -7.31 3.49 -11.57
N MET A 111 -8.16 4.51 -11.41
CA MET A 111 -8.09 5.46 -10.29
C MET A 111 -8.27 4.76 -8.93
N ARG A 112 -9.25 3.87 -8.80
CA ARG A 112 -9.48 3.11 -7.55
C ARG A 112 -8.27 2.23 -7.20
N LYS A 113 -7.65 1.59 -8.19
CA LYS A 113 -6.47 0.74 -7.96
C LYS A 113 -5.25 1.56 -7.57
N ALA A 114 -5.04 2.73 -8.18
CA ALA A 114 -3.98 3.64 -7.77
C ALA A 114 -4.18 4.10 -6.31
N LEU A 115 -5.39 4.51 -5.94
CA LEU A 115 -5.71 4.92 -4.57
C LEU A 115 -5.52 3.77 -3.56
N GLN A 116 -5.97 2.56 -3.91
CA GLN A 116 -5.80 1.38 -3.06
C GLN A 116 -4.31 1.07 -2.82
N ALA A 117 -3.47 1.23 -3.84
CA ALA A 117 -2.02 1.02 -3.71
C ALA A 117 -1.37 2.05 -2.77
N GLU A 118 -1.74 3.33 -2.89
CA GLU A 118 -1.25 4.39 -2.00
C GLU A 118 -1.68 4.18 -0.54
N GLN A 119 -2.94 3.79 -0.30
CA GLN A 119 -3.43 3.46 1.04
C GLN A 119 -2.68 2.25 1.62
N GLY A 120 -2.54 1.17 0.84
CA GLY A 120 -1.81 -0.03 1.28
C GLY A 120 -0.35 0.27 1.62
N LYS A 121 0.31 1.14 0.85
CA LYS A 121 1.66 1.60 1.16
C LYS A 121 1.71 2.36 2.48
N ALA A 122 0.81 3.32 2.70
CA ALA A 122 0.77 4.10 3.94
C ALA A 122 0.54 3.23 5.18
N ASP A 123 -0.27 2.17 5.08
CA ASP A 123 -0.50 1.23 6.18
C ASP A 123 0.72 0.36 6.46
N LEU A 124 1.42 -0.09 5.42
CA LEU A 124 2.69 -0.81 5.57
C LEU A 124 3.77 0.07 6.19
N ASP A 125 3.89 1.33 5.78
CA ASP A 125 4.85 2.28 6.33
C ASP A 125 4.61 2.51 7.84
N LYS A 126 3.34 2.63 8.27
CA LYS A 126 2.99 2.67 9.70
C LYS A 126 3.43 1.40 10.42
N ARG A 127 3.18 0.22 9.82
CA ARG A 127 3.55 -1.06 10.43
C ARG A 127 5.05 -1.22 10.57
N ILE A 128 5.83 -0.72 9.60
CA ILE A 128 7.29 -0.68 9.68
C ILE A 128 7.72 0.17 10.88
N LEU A 129 7.17 1.37 11.04
CA LEU A 129 7.51 2.26 12.15
C LEU A 129 7.20 1.63 13.53
N GLU A 130 6.05 0.97 13.66
CA GLU A 130 5.67 0.23 14.88
C GLU A 130 6.68 -0.89 15.19
N LEU A 131 6.97 -1.73 14.19
CA LEU A 131 7.89 -2.87 14.35
C LEU A 131 9.32 -2.43 14.63
N GLU A 132 9.77 -1.33 14.01
CA GLU A 132 11.08 -0.75 14.31
C GLU A 132 11.17 -0.23 15.75
N GLN A 133 10.09 0.37 16.25
CA GLN A 133 10.03 0.81 17.64
C GLN A 133 10.04 -0.38 18.61
N GLU A 134 9.22 -1.40 18.35
CA GLU A 134 9.18 -2.62 19.15
C GLU A 134 10.54 -3.33 19.17
N LYS A 135 11.22 -3.42 18.01
CA LYS A 135 12.57 -3.96 17.90
C LYS A 135 13.56 -3.19 18.80
N ARG A 136 13.55 -1.85 18.74
CA ARG A 136 14.43 -1.01 19.57
C ARG A 136 14.18 -1.23 21.06
N ASP A 137 12.92 -1.36 21.47
CA ASP A 137 12.56 -1.56 22.87
C ASP A 137 12.95 -2.96 23.37
N LEU A 138 12.76 -4.00 22.53
CA LEU A 138 13.22 -5.35 22.83
C LEU A 138 14.75 -5.44 22.92
N GLU A 139 15.48 -4.79 22.01
CA GLU A 139 16.94 -4.73 22.05
C GLU A 139 17.45 -4.08 23.35
N ARG A 140 16.79 -3.01 23.81
CA ARG A 140 17.09 -2.40 25.12
C ARG A 140 16.85 -3.38 26.27
N GLN A 141 15.69 -4.04 26.30
CA GLN A 141 15.37 -5.03 27.33
C GLN A 141 16.39 -6.17 27.37
N VAL A 142 16.80 -6.68 26.21
CA VAL A 142 17.84 -7.72 26.10
C VAL A 142 19.16 -7.23 26.69
N ASN A 143 19.58 -6.01 26.38
CA ASN A 143 20.83 -5.45 26.90
C ASN A 143 20.77 -5.23 28.43
N GLU A 144 19.65 -4.73 28.94
CA GLU A 144 19.44 -4.57 30.38
C GLU A 144 19.47 -5.91 31.14
N LEU A 145 18.80 -6.94 30.60
CA LEU A 145 18.80 -8.27 31.20
C LEU A 145 20.17 -8.92 31.15
N LYS A 146 20.92 -8.78 30.05
CA LYS A 146 22.31 -9.25 29.95
C LYS A 146 23.20 -8.60 31.00
N ALA A 147 23.13 -7.28 31.15
CA ALA A 147 23.90 -6.57 32.17
C ALA A 147 23.54 -7.03 33.61
N LYS A 148 22.25 -7.29 33.87
CA LYS A 148 21.80 -7.84 35.17
C LYS A 148 22.36 -9.25 35.40
N CYS A 149 22.32 -10.13 34.41
CA CYS A 149 22.90 -11.48 34.50
C CYS A 149 24.40 -11.42 34.77
N GLU A 150 25.15 -10.62 34.03
CA GLU A 150 26.60 -10.44 34.22
C GLU A 150 26.94 -9.93 35.64
N GLN A 151 26.16 -8.98 36.17
CA GLN A 151 26.34 -8.51 37.55
C GLN A 151 26.08 -9.61 38.59
N ILE A 152 25.05 -10.43 38.40
CA ILE A 152 24.72 -11.54 39.30
C ILE A 152 25.81 -12.61 39.25
N GLU A 153 26.27 -12.99 38.06
CA GLU A 153 27.35 -13.96 37.86
C GLU A 153 28.64 -13.50 38.52
N LYS A 154 29.02 -12.23 38.35
CA LYS A 154 30.20 -11.65 38.98
C LYS A 154 30.11 -11.66 40.51
N ARG A 155 28.97 -11.23 41.08
CA ARG A 155 28.74 -11.26 42.53
C ARG A 155 28.78 -12.68 43.10
N ALA A 156 28.16 -13.64 42.40
CA ALA A 156 28.18 -15.04 42.81
C ALA A 156 29.58 -15.64 42.74
N ALA A 157 30.38 -15.30 41.72
CA ALA A 157 31.77 -15.74 41.59
C ALA A 157 32.65 -15.15 42.71
N GLU A 158 32.49 -13.87 43.03
CA GLU A 158 33.19 -13.21 44.13
C GLU A 158 32.82 -13.85 45.48
N GLN A 159 31.54 -14.09 45.74
CA GLN A 159 31.08 -14.77 46.96
C GLN A 159 31.66 -16.19 47.09
N ARG A 160 31.62 -16.98 46.00
CA ARG A 160 32.24 -18.32 45.99
C ARG A 160 33.74 -18.25 46.28
N GLN A 161 34.49 -17.32 45.67
CA GLN A 161 35.92 -17.15 45.97
C GLN A 161 36.19 -16.80 47.43
N VAL A 162 35.37 -15.94 48.03
CA VAL A 162 35.51 -15.56 49.45
C VAL A 162 35.22 -16.75 50.36
N GLU A 163 34.17 -17.52 50.09
CA GLU A 163 33.84 -18.72 50.87
C GLU A 163 34.90 -19.82 50.73
N GLU A 164 35.37 -20.08 49.50
CA GLU A 164 36.45 -21.03 49.23
C GLU A 164 37.72 -20.67 50.01
N LYS A 165 38.10 -19.38 50.02
CA LYS A 165 39.26 -18.90 50.76
C LYS A 165 39.09 -19.06 52.27
N LYS A 166 37.93 -18.68 52.82
CA LYS A 166 37.61 -18.89 54.25
C LYS A 166 37.70 -20.37 54.62
N HIS A 167 37.12 -21.25 53.80
CA HIS A 167 37.15 -22.68 54.03
C HIS A 167 38.58 -23.25 53.97
N GLN A 168 39.40 -22.79 53.01
CA GLN A 168 40.82 -23.16 52.94
C GLN A 168 41.59 -22.70 54.18
N ASP A 169 41.39 -21.47 54.64
CA ASP A 169 42.03 -20.93 55.85
C ASP A 169 41.63 -21.74 57.09
N GLU A 170 40.36 -22.12 57.21
CA GLU A 170 39.84 -22.95 58.30
C GLU A 170 40.40 -24.38 58.28
N ILE A 171 40.47 -25.01 57.10
CA ILE A 171 41.15 -26.31 56.93
C ILE A 171 42.62 -26.21 57.34
N GLN A 172 43.33 -25.14 56.93
CA GLN A 172 44.73 -24.95 57.32
C GLN A 172 44.88 -24.79 58.82
N PHE A 173 44.02 -23.99 59.46
CA PHE A 173 44.01 -23.81 60.91
C PHE A 173 43.78 -25.14 61.64
N LEU A 174 42.75 -25.90 61.25
CA LEU A 174 42.44 -27.21 61.84
C LEU A 174 43.58 -28.22 61.63
N LYS A 175 44.23 -28.23 60.46
CA LYS A 175 45.41 -29.07 60.19
C LYS A 175 46.56 -28.75 61.15
N ARG A 176 46.88 -27.47 61.34
CA ARG A 176 47.92 -27.01 62.27
C ARG A 176 47.60 -27.41 63.71
N ASN A 177 46.36 -27.20 64.14
CA ASN A 177 45.91 -27.55 65.50
C ASN A 177 45.94 -29.09 65.72
N ASN A 178 45.47 -29.88 64.76
CA ASN A 178 45.54 -31.34 64.83
C ASN A 178 47.00 -31.86 64.90
N GLN A 179 47.92 -31.24 64.16
CA GLN A 179 49.36 -31.54 64.26
C GLN A 179 49.91 -31.22 65.65
N GLN A 180 49.61 -30.03 66.20
CA GLN A 180 50.02 -29.65 67.56
C GLN A 180 49.47 -30.64 68.62
N LEU A 181 48.19 -31.00 68.53
CA LEU A 181 47.56 -31.97 69.44
C LEU A 181 48.19 -33.36 69.34
N LYS A 182 48.56 -33.81 68.13
CA LYS A 182 49.29 -35.08 67.95
C LYS A 182 50.68 -35.05 68.59
N VAL A 183 51.39 -33.93 68.48
CA VAL A 183 52.71 -33.76 69.12
C VAL A 183 52.53 -33.74 70.65
N CYS A 184 51.58 -32.97 71.17
CA CYS A 184 51.30 -32.88 72.59
C CYS A 184 50.82 -34.22 73.19
N SER A 185 50.00 -34.97 72.47
CA SER A 185 49.56 -36.32 72.85
C SER A 185 50.73 -37.31 72.90
N LYS A 186 51.63 -37.28 71.91
CA LYS A 186 52.87 -38.08 71.94
C LYS A 186 53.77 -37.69 73.12
N HIS A 187 53.89 -36.39 73.40
CA HIS A 187 54.65 -35.88 74.54
C HIS A 187 54.06 -36.34 75.89
N ALA A 188 52.73 -36.30 76.03
CA ALA A 188 52.02 -36.80 77.22
C ALA A 188 52.19 -38.33 77.39
N HIS A 189 52.18 -39.08 76.29
CA HIS A 189 52.37 -40.54 76.30
C HIS A 189 53.82 -40.97 76.62
N LEU A 190 54.82 -40.13 76.32
CA LEU A 190 56.22 -40.32 76.73
C LEU A 190 56.43 -39.96 78.22
N ARG A 191 55.75 -38.91 78.73
CA ARG A 191 55.77 -38.54 80.15
C ARG A 191 55.16 -39.60 81.08
N THR A 192 54.17 -40.35 80.61
CA THR A 192 53.55 -41.44 81.41
C THR A 192 54.37 -42.73 81.43
N PHE A 193 55.26 -42.96 80.47
CA PHE A 193 56.06 -44.19 80.37
C PHE A 193 57.49 -44.05 80.91
N PHE A 194 58.06 -42.84 80.99
CA PHE A 194 59.38 -42.56 81.58
C PHE A 194 59.35 -41.29 82.47
N PRO A 195 59.13 -41.42 83.80
CA PRO A 195 58.99 -40.28 84.70
C PRO A 195 60.30 -39.55 85.04
N SER A 196 61.46 -40.15 84.75
CA SER A 196 62.77 -39.68 85.25
C SER A 196 63.49 -38.65 84.37
N PHE A 197 62.94 -38.30 83.21
CA PHE A 197 63.56 -37.36 82.25
C PHE A 197 62.71 -36.09 82.01
N SER A 198 61.85 -35.72 82.96
CA SER A 198 60.88 -34.62 82.78
C SER A 198 61.44 -33.21 83.00
N THR A 199 62.60 -33.03 83.64
CA THR A 199 63.02 -31.71 84.15
C THR A 199 63.95 -30.90 83.23
N VAL A 200 64.42 -31.45 82.11
CA VAL A 200 65.39 -30.76 81.23
C VAL A 200 64.74 -30.17 79.97
N TRP A 201 63.55 -30.65 79.57
CA TRP A 201 62.93 -30.26 78.29
C TRP A 201 61.87 -29.15 78.38
N ASP A 202 61.44 -28.75 79.59
CA ASP A 202 60.43 -27.69 79.78
C ASP A 202 60.96 -26.27 79.46
N ILE A 203 62.25 -26.12 79.14
CA ILE A 203 62.88 -24.85 78.76
C ILE A 203 62.81 -24.58 77.23
N CYS A 204 62.59 -25.60 76.38
CA CYS A 204 62.67 -25.44 74.91
C CYS A 204 61.33 -25.16 74.19
N CYS A 205 60.19 -25.07 74.90
CA CYS A 205 58.88 -24.87 74.28
C CYS A 205 58.17 -23.59 74.75
N SER A 206 58.93 -22.54 75.11
CA SER A 206 58.38 -21.20 75.45
C SER A 206 58.79 -20.08 74.49
N ASP A 207 59.35 -20.40 73.32
CA ASP A 207 59.48 -19.47 72.18
C ASP A 207 58.81 -20.04 70.92
#